data_AF-A0A7X3VF30-F1
#
_entry.id   AF-A0A7X3VF30-F1
#
_cell.length_a   1.000
_cell.length_b   1.000
_cell.length_c   1.000
_cell.angle_alpha   90.00
_cell.angle_beta   90.00
_cell.angle_gamma   90.00
#
_symmetry.space_group_name_H-M   'P 1'
#
loop_
_entity.id
_entity.type
_entity.pdbx_description
1 polymer ?
#
loop_
_entity_poly.entity_id
_entity_poly.type
_entity_poly.pdbx_seq_one_letter_code
_entity_poly.pdbx_strand_id
1 'polypeptide(L)'
;MHPDLPRVRQLQELDNRIRELDAEISRLPKYIARIERQLESHKKALQADKNALEENRRSHRHLEGRVSDFQQKISHLRVQMGEAKTNQQFRAFQHEIEFLEGEIFKVEDRILDKMVESESLEQNVARAETALGEESEKVAAEVAKVKERVAEDEKEAASKRARRKELTLAISENVLRTYSHAHKTRGGVAVAPADAQRCLA
;
A
#
# COMPACT_ATOMS: atom_id res chain seq x y z
N MET A 1 -23.50 -30.92 46.11
CA MET A 1 -22.78 -30.05 45.14
C MET A 1 -23.23 -28.62 45.35
N HIS A 2 -22.32 -27.64 45.34
CA HIS A 2 -22.69 -26.23 45.50
C HIS A 2 -23.57 -25.79 44.31
N PRO A 3 -24.75 -25.18 44.52
CA PRO A 3 -25.71 -24.86 43.45
C PRO A 3 -25.15 -23.89 42.40
N ASP A 4 -24.17 -23.06 42.79
CA ASP A 4 -23.54 -22.10 41.88
C ASP A 4 -22.45 -22.71 40.98
N LEU A 5 -21.95 -23.93 41.24
CA LEU A 5 -20.83 -24.51 40.47
C LEU A 5 -21.11 -24.63 38.95
N PRO A 6 -22.30 -25.11 38.51
CA PRO A 6 -22.64 -25.14 37.08
C PRO A 6 -22.74 -23.73 36.46
N ARG A 7 -23.23 -22.75 37.24
CA ARG A 7 -23.37 -21.35 36.80
C ARG A 7 -22.01 -20.69 36.61
N VAL A 8 -21.06 -20.95 37.51
CA VAL A 8 -19.69 -20.41 37.39
C VAL A 8 -18.92 -21.05 36.23
N ARG A 9 -19.16 -22.34 35.94
CA ARG A 9 -18.58 -22.98 34.74
C ARG A 9 -19.10 -22.33 33.46
N GLN A 10 -20.42 -22.12 33.36
CA GLN A 10 -21.03 -21.42 32.24
C GLN A 10 -20.53 -19.97 32.12
N LEU A 11 -20.28 -19.30 33.25
CA LEU A 11 -19.70 -17.95 33.26
C LEU A 11 -18.29 -17.93 32.67
N GLN A 12 -17.46 -18.93 33.00
CA GLN A 12 -16.12 -19.08 32.41
C GLN A 12 -16.16 -19.36 30.91
N GLU A 13 -17.05 -20.26 30.46
CA GLU A 13 -17.23 -20.55 29.04
C GLU A 13 -17.63 -19.28 28.26
N LEU A 14 -18.53 -18.46 28.82
CA LEU A 14 -18.90 -17.16 28.25
C LEU A 14 -17.75 -16.16 28.24
N ASP A 15 -17.01 -16.03 29.35
CA ASP A 15 -15.88 -15.11 29.45
C ASP A 15 -14.74 -15.47 28.48
N ASN A 16 -14.46 -16.77 28.32
CA ASN A 16 -13.47 -17.25 27.35
C ASN A 16 -13.90 -16.93 25.92
N ARG A 17 -15.16 -17.19 25.57
CA ARG A 17 -15.67 -16.89 24.24
C ARG A 17 -15.71 -15.39 23.94
N ILE A 18 -16.05 -14.55 24.92
CA ILE A 18 -15.98 -13.09 24.77
C ILE A 18 -14.54 -12.64 24.53
N ARG A 19 -13.56 -13.21 25.27
CA ARG A 19 -12.15 -12.90 25.06
C ARG A 19 -11.66 -13.29 23.67
N GLU A 20 -12.06 -14.46 23.17
CA GLU A 20 -11.72 -14.92 21.82
C GLU A 20 -12.26 -13.94 20.77
N LEU A 21 -13.54 -13.60 20.85
CA LEU A 21 -14.17 -12.64 19.95
C LEU A 21 -13.51 -11.26 20.02
N ASP A 22 -13.21 -10.75 21.21
CA ASP A 22 -12.51 -9.46 21.39
C ASP A 22 -11.07 -9.49 20.84
N ALA A 23 -10.40 -10.64 20.96
CA ALA A 23 -9.07 -10.84 20.37
C ALA A 23 -9.15 -10.87 18.83
N GLU A 24 -10.17 -11.49 18.25
CA GLU A 24 -10.39 -11.50 16.79
C GLU A 24 -10.73 -10.10 16.28
N ILE A 25 -11.71 -9.42 16.91
CA ILE A 25 -12.11 -8.05 16.58
C ILE A 25 -10.93 -7.07 16.65
N SER A 26 -10.00 -7.24 17.61
CA SER A 26 -8.84 -6.34 17.75
C SER A 26 -7.66 -6.65 16.81
N ARG A 27 -7.60 -7.87 16.24
CA ARG A 27 -6.55 -8.27 15.28
C ARG A 27 -6.88 -7.83 13.86
N LEU A 28 -8.15 -7.88 13.47
CA LEU A 28 -8.60 -7.64 12.10
C LEU A 28 -8.34 -6.19 11.60
N PRO A 29 -8.52 -5.11 12.38
CA PRO A 29 -8.15 -3.76 11.97
C PRO A 29 -6.66 -3.61 11.68
N LYS A 30 -5.79 -4.32 12.42
CA LYS A 30 -4.34 -4.29 12.18
C LYS A 30 -3.98 -4.98 10.85
N TYR A 31 -4.72 -6.04 10.51
CA TYR A 31 -4.57 -6.74 9.25
C TYR A 31 -5.00 -5.87 8.07
N ILE A 32 -6.18 -5.23 8.15
CA ILE A 32 -6.66 -4.26 7.15
C ILE A 32 -5.64 -3.14 6.95
N ALA A 33 -5.20 -2.51 8.04
CA ALA A 33 -4.22 -1.42 7.97
C ALA A 33 -2.88 -1.84 7.34
N ARG A 34 -2.47 -3.11 7.51
CA ARG A 34 -1.26 -3.63 6.87
C ARG A 34 -1.44 -3.71 5.35
N ILE A 35 -2.55 -4.27 4.89
CA ILE A 35 -2.85 -4.42 3.47
C ILE A 35 -3.02 -3.06 2.80
N GLU A 36 -3.75 -2.15 3.44
CA GLU A 36 -3.94 -0.78 2.92
C GLU A 36 -2.60 -0.04 2.77
N ARG A 37 -1.65 -0.24 3.69
CA ARG A 37 -0.30 0.33 3.57
C ARG A 37 0.50 -0.25 2.40
N GLN A 38 0.35 -1.54 2.10
CA GLN A 38 1.00 -2.15 0.94
C GLN A 38 0.44 -1.55 -0.36
N LEU A 39 -0.89 -1.45 -0.45
CA LEU A 39 -1.56 -0.85 -1.60
C LEU A 39 -1.17 0.63 -1.78
N GLU A 40 -1.04 1.38 -0.69
CA GLU A 40 -0.55 2.76 -0.72
C GLU A 40 0.91 2.87 -1.19
N SER A 41 1.76 1.91 -0.82
CA SER A 41 3.13 1.83 -1.33
C SER A 41 3.15 1.60 -2.84
N HIS A 42 2.29 0.71 -3.35
CA HIS A 42 2.18 0.44 -4.79
C HIS A 42 1.64 1.66 -5.57
N LYS A 43 0.67 2.38 -5.00
CA LYS A 43 0.20 3.67 -5.57
C LYS A 43 1.32 4.70 -5.67
N LYS A 44 2.16 4.83 -4.63
CA LYS A 44 3.28 5.76 -4.64
C LYS A 44 4.35 5.39 -5.67
N ALA A 45 4.64 4.10 -5.80
CA ALA A 45 5.56 3.61 -6.84
C ALA A 45 5.03 3.93 -8.24
N LEU A 46 3.75 3.64 -8.51
CA LEU A 46 3.11 3.97 -9.78
C LEU A 46 3.16 5.49 -10.06
N GLN A 47 2.90 6.32 -9.06
CA GLN A 47 2.98 7.77 -9.22
C GLN A 47 4.41 8.23 -9.54
N ALA A 48 5.42 7.61 -8.93
CA ALA A 48 6.82 7.91 -9.23
C ALA A 48 7.17 7.54 -10.69
N ASP A 49 6.71 6.37 -11.17
CA ASP A 49 6.93 5.94 -12.55
C ASP A 49 6.24 6.87 -13.56
N LYS A 50 5.01 7.31 -13.26
CA LYS A 50 4.30 8.32 -14.07
C LYS A 50 5.05 9.64 -14.14
N ASN A 51 5.56 10.12 -13.01
CA ASN A 51 6.34 11.36 -12.95
C ASN A 51 7.64 11.22 -13.76
N ALA A 52 8.31 10.06 -13.69
CA ALA A 52 9.51 9.79 -14.48
C ALA A 52 9.21 9.79 -15.99
N LEU A 53 8.08 9.20 -16.40
CA LEU A 53 7.62 9.21 -17.79
C LEU A 53 7.30 10.64 -18.27
N GLU A 54 6.62 11.45 -17.46
CA GLU A 54 6.35 12.85 -17.81
C GLU A 54 7.64 13.66 -17.97
N GLU A 55 8.61 13.46 -17.08
CA GLU A 55 9.90 14.15 -17.14
C GLU A 55 10.71 13.72 -18.35
N ASN A 56 10.73 12.43 -18.68
CA ASN A 56 11.33 11.92 -19.92
C ASN A 56 10.70 12.60 -21.15
N ARG A 57 9.37 12.65 -21.23
CA ARG A 57 8.65 13.31 -22.34
C ARG A 57 8.93 14.81 -22.42
N ARG A 58 9.11 15.49 -21.30
CA ARG A 58 9.54 16.91 -21.28
C ARG A 58 10.96 17.06 -21.80
N SER A 59 11.87 16.20 -21.36
CA SER A 59 13.26 16.17 -21.83
C SER A 59 13.34 15.92 -23.34
N HIS A 60 12.57 14.96 -23.86
CA HIS A 60 12.46 14.68 -25.29
C HIS A 60 12.06 15.92 -26.08
N ARG A 61 10.94 16.58 -25.71
CA ARG A 61 10.48 17.81 -26.37
C ARG A 61 11.50 18.94 -26.31
N HIS A 62 12.24 19.05 -25.21
CA HIS A 62 13.29 20.05 -25.08
C HIS A 62 14.46 19.78 -26.05
N LEU A 63 14.86 18.52 -26.21
CA LEU A 63 15.90 18.13 -27.17
C LEU A 63 15.44 18.37 -28.62
N GLU A 64 14.19 18.05 -28.96
CA GLU A 64 13.60 18.36 -30.27
C GLU A 64 13.63 19.86 -30.57
N GLY A 65 13.30 20.69 -29.58
CA GLY A 65 13.42 22.15 -29.69
C GLY A 65 14.85 22.61 -29.99
N ARG A 66 15.85 22.02 -29.31
CA ARG A 66 17.26 22.32 -29.57
C ARG A 66 17.70 21.94 -30.98
N VAL A 67 17.24 20.80 -31.51
CA VAL A 67 17.50 20.41 -32.90
C VAL A 67 16.93 21.46 -33.85
N SER A 68 15.69 21.91 -33.62
CA SER A 68 15.06 22.95 -34.44
C SER A 68 15.84 24.27 -34.40
N ASP A 69 16.29 24.70 -33.21
CA ASP A 69 17.10 25.92 -33.05
C ASP A 69 18.43 25.83 -33.82
N PHE A 70 19.11 24.67 -33.77
CA PHE A 70 20.33 24.45 -34.54
C PHE A 70 20.08 24.44 -36.05
N GLN A 71 19.00 23.79 -36.50
CA GLN A 71 18.61 23.80 -37.92
C GLN A 71 18.31 25.21 -38.43
N GLN A 72 17.63 26.04 -37.62
CA GLN A 72 17.38 27.45 -37.96
C GLN A 72 18.69 28.25 -38.05
N LYS A 73 19.61 28.06 -37.10
CA LYS A 73 20.94 28.70 -37.14
C LYS A 73 21.73 28.28 -38.38
N ILE A 74 21.75 26.99 -38.72
CA ILE A 74 22.40 26.49 -39.94
C ILE A 74 21.78 27.15 -41.18
N SER A 75 20.45 27.23 -41.25
CA SER A 75 19.76 27.89 -42.36
C SER A 75 20.20 29.36 -42.51
N HIS A 76 20.29 30.11 -41.40
CA HIS A 76 20.76 31.49 -41.41
C HIS A 76 22.24 31.60 -41.86
N LEU A 77 23.12 30.75 -41.33
CA LEU A 77 24.54 30.71 -41.71
C LEU A 77 24.72 30.37 -43.18
N ARG A 78 23.89 29.48 -43.74
CA ARG A 78 23.92 29.14 -45.18
C ARG A 78 23.57 30.34 -46.06
N VAL A 79 22.61 31.17 -45.64
CA VAL A 79 22.28 32.43 -46.34
C VAL A 79 23.48 33.40 -46.27
N GLN A 80 24.04 33.63 -45.08
CA GLN A 80 25.21 34.51 -44.90
C GLN A 80 26.45 34.04 -45.66
N MET A 81 26.64 32.72 -45.77
CA MET A 81 27.72 32.12 -46.54
C MET A 81 27.59 32.41 -48.05
N GLY A 82 26.36 32.46 -48.58
CA GLY A 82 26.11 32.87 -49.97
C GLY A 82 26.40 34.34 -50.25
N GLU A 83 26.33 35.20 -49.23
CA GLU A 83 26.64 36.63 -49.31
C GLU A 83 28.11 36.96 -49.00
N ALA A 84 28.92 35.96 -48.62
CA ALA A 84 30.30 36.14 -48.21
C ALA A 84 31.19 36.63 -49.36
N LYS A 85 31.97 37.69 -49.12
CA LYS A 85 32.85 38.32 -50.14
C LYS A 85 34.29 37.83 -50.08
N THR A 86 34.67 37.14 -49.02
CA THR A 86 36.04 36.67 -48.80
C THR A 86 36.08 35.17 -48.55
N ASN A 87 37.11 34.50 -49.06
CA ASN A 87 37.33 33.07 -48.82
C ASN A 87 37.47 32.73 -47.33
N GLN A 88 37.98 33.66 -46.52
CA GLN A 88 38.10 33.47 -45.08
C GLN A 88 36.73 33.42 -44.39
N GLN A 89 35.80 34.32 -44.74
CA GLN A 89 34.43 34.30 -44.22
C GLN A 89 33.69 33.03 -44.65
N PHE A 90 33.84 32.62 -45.92
CA PHE A 90 33.23 31.39 -46.42
C PHE A 90 33.67 30.16 -45.62
N ARG A 91 34.99 30.00 -45.40
CA ARG A 91 35.54 28.89 -44.59
C ARG A 91 35.08 28.93 -43.14
N ALA A 92 34.95 30.12 -42.55
CA ALA A 92 34.46 30.28 -41.19
C ALA A 92 32.99 29.83 -41.06
N PHE A 93 32.11 30.25 -41.98
CA PHE A 93 30.72 29.79 -42.00
C PHE A 93 30.60 28.28 -42.22
N GLN A 94 31.41 27.73 -43.13
CA GLN A 94 31.43 26.28 -43.36
C GLN A 94 31.78 25.50 -42.09
N HIS A 95 32.82 25.93 -41.37
CA HIS A 95 33.27 25.25 -40.15
C HIS A 95 32.25 25.37 -39.00
N GLU A 96 31.53 26.51 -38.91
CA GLU A 96 30.44 26.70 -37.94
C GLU A 96 29.23 25.82 -38.28
N ILE A 97 28.88 25.70 -39.57
CA ILE A 97 27.80 24.79 -40.02
C ILE A 97 28.16 23.35 -39.67
N GLU A 98 29.37 22.89 -39.99
CA GLU A 98 29.83 21.53 -39.67
C GLU A 98 29.80 21.26 -38.16
N PHE A 99 30.15 22.26 -37.34
CA PHE A 99 30.04 22.16 -35.88
C PHE A 99 28.59 21.99 -35.42
N LEU A 100 27.66 22.81 -35.93
CA LEU A 100 26.25 22.71 -35.57
C LEU A 100 25.60 21.41 -36.06
N GLU A 101 25.98 20.92 -37.24
CA GLU A 101 25.54 19.61 -37.75
C GLU A 101 26.03 18.48 -36.83
N GLY A 102 27.26 18.56 -36.33
CA GLY A 102 27.79 17.64 -35.32
C GLY A 102 27.05 17.71 -33.97
N GLU A 103 26.62 18.90 -33.55
CA GLU A 103 25.78 19.05 -32.34
C GLU A 103 24.37 18.50 -32.54
N ILE A 104 23.77 18.66 -33.72
CA ILE A 104 22.48 18.05 -34.06
C ILE A 104 22.59 16.53 -33.92
N PHE A 105 23.60 15.91 -34.52
CA PHE A 105 23.80 14.46 -34.45
C PHE A 105 23.87 13.96 -33.00
N LYS A 106 24.61 14.65 -32.13
CA LYS A 106 24.69 14.30 -30.69
C LYS A 106 23.36 14.46 -29.96
N VAL A 107 22.55 15.44 -30.33
CA VAL A 107 21.23 15.65 -29.72
C VAL A 107 20.25 14.60 -30.22
N GLU A 108 20.29 14.22 -31.49
CA GLU A 108 19.48 13.14 -32.08
C GLU A 108 19.78 11.79 -31.44
N ASP A 109 21.05 11.46 -31.18
CA ASP A 109 21.43 10.26 -30.42
C ASP A 109 20.77 10.23 -29.02
N ARG A 110 20.78 11.38 -28.33
CA ARG A 110 20.10 11.50 -27.01
C ARG A 110 18.59 11.41 -27.11
N ILE A 111 18.00 11.86 -28.21
CA ILE A 111 16.56 11.70 -28.45
C ILE A 111 16.22 10.22 -28.58
N LEU A 112 17.02 9.45 -29.33
CA LEU A 112 16.85 7.99 -29.45
C LEU A 112 16.95 7.30 -28.09
N ASP A 113 17.94 7.66 -27.26
CA ASP A 113 18.04 7.15 -25.88
C ASP A 113 16.77 7.45 -25.07
N LYS A 114 16.23 8.68 -25.18
CA LYS A 114 15.00 9.07 -24.48
C LYS A 114 13.78 8.30 -24.97
N MET A 115 13.69 7.98 -26.27
CA MET A 115 12.62 7.16 -26.82
C MET A 115 12.64 5.74 -26.24
N VAL A 116 13.81 5.10 -26.18
CA VAL A 116 13.97 3.77 -25.58
C VAL A 116 13.61 3.78 -24.09
N GLU A 117 14.08 4.79 -23.36
CA GLU A 117 13.72 4.98 -21.95
C GLU A 117 12.20 5.16 -21.77
N SER A 118 11.56 5.98 -22.63
CA SER A 118 10.10 6.20 -22.60
C SER A 118 9.33 4.90 -22.81
N GLU A 119 9.72 4.05 -23.76
CA GLU A 119 9.05 2.78 -24.01
C GLU A 119 9.12 1.86 -22.76
N SER A 120 10.28 1.80 -22.11
CA SER A 120 10.46 1.03 -20.88
C SER A 120 9.59 1.57 -19.73
N LEU A 121 9.51 2.89 -19.58
CA LEU A 121 8.69 3.55 -18.56
C LEU A 121 7.20 3.34 -18.82
N GLU A 122 6.76 3.41 -20.07
CA GLU A 122 5.37 3.15 -20.46
C GLU A 122 4.96 1.70 -20.15
N GLN A 123 5.82 0.73 -20.46
CA GLN A 123 5.58 -0.67 -20.11
C GLN A 123 5.51 -0.88 -18.59
N ASN A 124 6.38 -0.23 -17.82
CA ASN A 124 6.37 -0.32 -16.36
C ASN A 124 5.09 0.29 -15.77
N VAL A 125 4.68 1.48 -16.23
CA VAL A 125 3.44 2.13 -15.82
C VAL A 125 2.24 1.23 -16.13
N ALA A 126 2.14 0.70 -17.36
CA ALA A 126 1.01 -0.16 -17.75
C ALA A 126 0.92 -1.45 -16.90
N ARG A 127 2.06 -2.09 -16.64
CA ARG A 127 2.15 -3.27 -15.76
C ARG A 127 1.74 -2.93 -14.33
N ALA A 128 2.26 -1.83 -13.79
CA ALA A 128 1.96 -1.38 -12.44
C ALA A 128 0.48 -0.98 -12.28
N GLU A 129 -0.13 -0.34 -13.29
CA GLU A 129 -1.56 -0.01 -13.29
C GLU A 129 -2.44 -1.27 -13.26
N THR A 130 -2.10 -2.26 -14.09
CA THR A 130 -2.85 -3.53 -14.14
C THR A 130 -2.71 -4.28 -12.81
N ALA A 131 -1.49 -4.42 -12.30
CA ALA A 131 -1.22 -5.08 -11.02
C ALA A 131 -1.93 -4.38 -9.85
N LEU A 132 -1.91 -3.05 -9.81
CA LEU A 132 -2.59 -2.27 -8.78
C LEU A 132 -4.11 -2.41 -8.89
N GLY A 133 -4.67 -2.45 -10.10
CA GLY A 133 -6.09 -2.70 -10.34
C GLY A 133 -6.52 -4.04 -9.73
N GLU A 134 -5.85 -5.13 -10.12
CA GLU A 134 -6.14 -6.47 -9.60
C GLU A 134 -5.96 -6.58 -8.08
N GLU A 135 -4.88 -6.02 -7.54
CA GLU A 135 -4.64 -6.01 -6.11
C GLU A 135 -5.71 -5.20 -5.37
N SER A 136 -6.10 -4.05 -5.89
CA SER A 136 -7.12 -3.21 -5.26
C SER A 136 -8.49 -3.88 -5.17
N GLU A 137 -8.89 -4.64 -6.19
CA GLU A 137 -10.12 -5.41 -6.17
C GLU A 137 -10.06 -6.55 -5.15
N LYS A 138 -8.94 -7.29 -5.11
CA LYS A 138 -8.72 -8.37 -4.13
C LYS A 138 -8.78 -7.82 -2.70
N VAL A 139 -8.08 -6.71 -2.45
CA VAL A 139 -8.06 -6.04 -1.15
C VAL A 139 -9.45 -5.52 -0.78
N ALA A 140 -10.18 -4.89 -1.70
CA ALA A 140 -11.53 -4.40 -1.43
C ALA A 140 -12.49 -5.54 -1.06
N ALA A 141 -12.44 -6.65 -1.79
CA ALA A 141 -13.24 -7.84 -1.50
C ALA A 141 -12.87 -8.47 -0.14
N GLU A 142 -11.58 -8.54 0.18
CA GLU A 142 -11.11 -9.06 1.46
C GLU A 142 -11.51 -8.15 2.64
N VAL A 143 -11.35 -6.83 2.50
CA VAL A 143 -11.76 -5.85 3.51
C VAL A 143 -13.26 -5.91 3.75
N ALA A 144 -14.07 -6.07 2.70
CA ALA A 144 -15.52 -6.23 2.84
C ALA A 144 -15.88 -7.47 3.67
N LYS A 145 -15.29 -8.63 3.34
CA LYS A 145 -15.49 -9.88 4.08
C LYS A 145 -15.04 -9.77 5.53
N VAL A 146 -13.90 -9.12 5.78
CA VAL A 146 -13.40 -8.93 7.14
C VAL A 146 -14.32 -8.03 7.94
N LYS A 147 -14.83 -6.93 7.36
CA LYS A 147 -15.78 -6.02 8.02
C LYS A 147 -17.10 -6.71 8.35
N GLU A 148 -17.61 -7.56 7.46
CA GLU A 148 -18.80 -8.35 7.71
C GLU A 148 -18.60 -9.29 8.90
N ARG A 149 -17.50 -10.04 8.92
CA ARG A 149 -17.14 -10.91 10.05
C ARG A 149 -16.99 -10.15 11.36
N VAL A 150 -16.34 -8.97 11.36
CA VAL A 150 -16.23 -8.13 12.56
C VAL A 150 -17.61 -7.73 13.07
N ALA A 151 -18.53 -7.34 12.20
CA ALA A 151 -19.89 -6.97 12.61
C ALA A 151 -20.66 -8.16 13.21
N GLU A 152 -20.47 -9.36 12.67
CA GLU A 152 -21.02 -10.60 13.23
C GLU A 152 -20.42 -10.93 14.60
N ASP A 153 -19.09 -10.86 14.73
CA ASP A 153 -18.36 -11.11 15.98
C ASP A 153 -18.75 -10.10 17.07
N GLU A 154 -18.91 -8.82 16.71
CA GLU A 154 -19.37 -7.77 17.62
C GLU A 154 -20.80 -8.03 18.12
N LYS A 155 -21.69 -8.49 17.24
CA LYS A 155 -23.06 -8.88 17.59
C LYS A 155 -23.07 -10.12 18.50
N GLU A 156 -22.26 -11.13 18.19
CA GLU A 156 -22.11 -12.33 19.02
C GLU A 156 -21.55 -11.95 20.41
N ALA A 157 -20.53 -11.11 20.47
CA ALA A 157 -19.93 -10.63 21.70
C ALA A 157 -20.93 -9.83 22.54
N ALA A 158 -21.74 -8.96 21.93
CA ALA A 158 -22.79 -8.21 22.61
C ALA A 158 -23.85 -9.14 23.24
N SER A 159 -24.30 -10.15 22.49
CA SER A 159 -25.25 -11.16 22.99
C SER A 159 -24.67 -11.94 24.18
N LYS A 160 -23.42 -12.39 24.10
CA LYS A 160 -22.75 -13.11 25.20
C LYS A 160 -22.52 -12.22 26.41
N ARG A 161 -22.19 -10.93 26.22
CA ARG A 161 -22.09 -9.96 27.32
C ARG A 161 -23.42 -9.72 28.01
N ALA A 162 -24.54 -9.71 27.28
CA ALA A 162 -25.88 -9.63 27.87
C ALA A 162 -26.18 -10.88 28.71
N ARG A 163 -25.97 -12.08 28.15
CA ARG A 163 -26.15 -13.35 28.85
C ARG A 163 -25.26 -13.48 30.08
N ARG A 164 -24.02 -12.97 29.99
CA ARG A 164 -23.09 -12.88 31.12
C ARG A 164 -23.68 -12.04 32.26
N LYS A 165 -24.24 -10.85 31.96
CA LYS A 165 -24.86 -9.98 32.97
C LYS A 165 -26.02 -10.69 33.68
N GLU A 166 -26.89 -11.35 32.92
CA GLU A 166 -28.01 -12.13 33.48
C GLU A 166 -27.51 -13.25 34.41
N LEU A 167 -26.50 -14.00 33.96
CA LEU A 167 -25.94 -15.11 34.73
C LEU A 167 -25.27 -14.63 36.03
N THR A 168 -24.61 -13.46 36.02
CA THR A 168 -24.01 -12.89 37.22
C THR A 168 -25.02 -12.47 38.29
N LEU A 169 -26.26 -12.12 37.91
CA LEU A 169 -27.32 -11.82 38.87
C LEU A 169 -27.83 -13.07 39.61
N ALA A 170 -27.66 -14.25 39.01
CA ALA A 170 -28.08 -15.52 39.58
C ALA A 170 -26.98 -16.23 40.41
N ILE A 171 -25.80 -15.64 40.57
CA ILE A 171 -24.67 -16.21 41.33
C ILE A 171 -24.53 -15.45 42.65
N SER A 172 -24.24 -16.17 43.74
CA SER A 172 -23.99 -15.52 45.04
C SER A 172 -22.75 -14.61 45.00
N GLU A 173 -22.82 -13.47 45.69
CA GLU A 173 -21.78 -12.43 45.66
C GLU A 173 -20.40 -12.94 46.10
N ASN A 174 -20.36 -13.80 47.12
CA ASN A 174 -19.13 -14.42 47.62
C ASN A 174 -18.44 -15.30 46.57
N VAL A 175 -19.22 -16.08 45.81
CA VAL A 175 -18.71 -16.95 44.74
C VAL A 175 -18.26 -16.10 43.55
N LEU A 176 -19.02 -15.08 43.18
CA LEU A 176 -18.67 -14.17 42.08
C LEU A 176 -17.38 -13.38 42.37
N ARG A 177 -17.17 -12.94 43.62
CA ARG A 177 -15.93 -12.27 44.04
C ARG A 177 -14.71 -13.19 43.91
N THR A 178 -14.85 -14.44 44.38
CA THR A 178 -13.80 -15.47 44.30
C THR A 178 -13.47 -15.80 42.84
N TYR A 179 -14.49 -16.01 42.02
CA TYR A 179 -14.34 -16.21 40.58
C TYR A 179 -13.63 -15.03 39.91
N SER A 180 -14.09 -13.80 40.16
CA SER A 180 -13.54 -12.60 39.51
C SER A 180 -12.07 -12.37 39.86
N HIS A 181 -11.67 -12.67 41.11
CA HIS A 181 -10.28 -12.58 41.54
C HIS A 181 -9.40 -13.65 40.84
N ALA A 182 -9.85 -14.90 40.82
CA ALA A 182 -9.14 -16.00 40.14
C ALA A 182 -9.04 -15.75 38.62
N HIS A 183 -10.14 -15.31 38.00
CA HIS A 183 -10.22 -15.01 36.57
C HIS A 183 -9.25 -13.91 36.14
N LYS A 184 -9.03 -12.90 36.99
CA LYS A 184 -8.06 -11.82 36.73
C LYS A 184 -6.61 -12.27 36.94
N THR A 185 -6.35 -13.03 38.01
CA THR A 185 -4.98 -13.42 38.39
C THR A 185 -4.42 -14.58 37.57
N ARG A 186 -5.28 -15.43 36.98
CA ARG A 186 -4.89 -16.64 36.26
C ARG A 186 -5.17 -16.58 34.76
N GLY A 187 -5.09 -15.39 34.16
CA GLY A 187 -5.22 -15.23 32.71
C GLY A 187 -6.57 -15.66 32.11
N GLY A 188 -7.60 -15.84 32.94
CA GLY A 188 -8.94 -16.21 32.48
C GLY A 188 -9.50 -17.54 32.95
N VAL A 189 -8.69 -18.38 33.60
CA VAL A 189 -9.18 -19.65 34.15
C VAL A 189 -9.44 -19.52 35.65
N ALA A 190 -10.71 -19.55 36.04
CA ALA A 190 -11.16 -19.46 37.42
C ALA A 190 -11.68 -20.79 38.00
N VAL A 191 -12.11 -21.71 37.14
CA VAL A 191 -12.61 -23.05 37.47
C VAL A 191 -11.96 -24.05 36.53
N ALA A 192 -11.39 -25.11 37.09
CA ALA A 192 -10.81 -26.21 36.32
C ALA A 192 -11.27 -27.56 36.89
N PRO A 193 -11.45 -28.58 36.03
CA PRO A 193 -11.66 -29.94 36.51
C PRO A 193 -10.40 -30.46 37.20
N ALA A 194 -10.61 -31.31 38.21
CA ALA A 194 -9.55 -32.11 38.81
C ALA A 194 -9.65 -33.52 38.25
N ASP A 195 -8.54 -34.05 37.75
CA ASP A 195 -8.44 -35.43 37.26
C ASP A 195 -7.17 -36.07 37.82
N ALA A 196 -7.27 -37.32 38.26
CA ALA A 196 -6.16 -38.10 38.83
C ALA A 196 -5.27 -37.32 39.84
N GLN A 197 -5.90 -36.63 40.82
CA GLN A 197 -5.22 -35.79 41.83
C GLN A 197 -4.44 -34.59 41.28
N ARG A 198 -4.64 -34.22 40.01
CA ARG A 198 -4.02 -33.06 39.37
C ARG A 198 -5.06 -32.01 39.02
N CYS A 199 -4.65 -30.76 39.13
CA CYS A 199 -5.41 -29.61 38.63
C CYS A 199 -5.16 -29.47 37.12
N LEU A 200 -6.21 -29.32 36.32
CA LEU A 200 -6.14 -29.11 34.86
C LEU A 200 -6.25 -27.62 34.46
N ALA A 201 -5.94 -26.71 35.40
CA ALA A 201 -5.95 -25.26 35.19
C ALA A 201 -4.69 -24.76 34.48
#